data_AF-A0A2N2KTY4-F1
#
_entry.id   AF-A0A2N2KTY4-F1
#
_cell.length_a   1.000
_cell.length_b   1.000
_cell.length_c   1.000
_cell.angle_alpha   90.00
_cell.angle_beta   90.00
_cell.angle_gamma   90.00
#
_symmetry.space_group_name_H-M   'P 1'
#
loop_
_entity.id
_entity.type
_entity.pdbx_description
1 polymer ?
#
loop_
_entity_poly.entity_id
_entity_poly.type
_entity_poly.pdbx_seq_one_letter_code
_entity_poly.pdbx_strand_id
1 'polypeptide(L)'
;MDKNGLNEDTLSKYLSISLGVMSLLAIIGLLVNSRFETTEVLSSIINLTQVAIPVFVLIFTISLRNKSKSFLDVGTCALEKVQKKYPDRLQGPKYFRVNYDPEKGEGLKYLFFSYDSKSRGAKFVPVQNLEEGILAIYVQKNMLSWALGWGEGDNVQDEDIKKIQIEVEQAVTKLIVDKYKGFYEKLDDNSKNTAIIIDFDENKMGFNKYEKAVYECVETAYLAIIKHRQDKKK
;
A
#
# COMPACT_ATOMS: atom_id res chain seq x y z
N MET A 1 -15.36 20.75 15.39
CA MET A 1 -15.08 19.76 14.33
C MET A 1 -14.59 18.49 15.01
N ASP A 2 -15.43 17.47 14.92
CA ASP A 2 -15.42 16.24 15.72
C ASP A 2 -14.11 15.45 15.64
N LYS A 3 -13.54 15.16 16.82
CA LYS A 3 -12.48 14.18 17.02
C LYS A 3 -12.97 12.87 17.67
N ASN A 4 -14.27 12.74 17.92
CA ASN A 4 -14.83 11.59 18.65
C ASN A 4 -15.40 10.48 17.76
N GLY A 5 -15.73 10.75 16.49
CA GLY A 5 -16.42 9.77 15.64
C GLY A 5 -15.57 8.56 15.20
N LEU A 6 -14.25 8.69 15.09
CA LEU A 6 -13.40 7.59 14.60
C LEU A 6 -13.17 6.48 15.64
N ASN A 7 -13.32 6.81 16.92
CA ASN A 7 -13.05 5.89 18.02
C ASN A 7 -14.29 5.04 18.35
N GLU A 8 -15.49 5.61 18.23
CA GLU A 8 -16.75 4.91 18.49
C GLU A 8 -17.03 3.79 17.48
N ASP A 9 -16.75 4.00 16.19
CA ASP A 9 -16.95 2.98 15.15
C ASP A 9 -16.03 1.77 15.35
N THR A 10 -14.78 2.03 15.74
CA THR A 10 -13.79 0.98 15.98
C THR A 10 -14.15 0.21 17.25
N LEU A 11 -14.53 0.92 18.31
CA LEU A 11 -14.97 0.34 19.59
C LEU A 11 -16.26 -0.48 19.42
N SER A 12 -17.24 0.04 18.70
CA SER A 12 -18.52 -0.63 18.40
C SER A 12 -18.28 -1.93 17.63
N LYS A 13 -17.33 -1.92 16.69
CA LYS A 13 -16.94 -3.11 15.92
C LYS A 13 -16.30 -4.19 16.80
N TYR A 14 -15.37 -3.81 17.67
CA TYR A 14 -14.76 -4.76 18.61
C TYR A 14 -15.75 -5.27 19.67
N LEU A 15 -16.63 -4.40 20.17
CA LEU A 15 -17.70 -4.78 21.10
C LEU A 15 -18.66 -5.78 20.45
N SER A 16 -19.10 -5.52 19.22
CA SER A 16 -19.98 -6.43 18.47
C SER A 16 -19.35 -7.80 18.24
N ILE A 17 -18.06 -7.84 17.90
CA ILE A 17 -17.31 -9.11 17.75
C ILE A 17 -17.21 -9.84 19.10
N SER A 18 -16.88 -9.13 20.17
CA SER A 18 -16.75 -9.73 21.50
C SER A 18 -18.08 -10.27 22.04
N LEU A 19 -19.19 -9.56 21.80
CA LEU A 19 -20.54 -10.00 22.16
C LEU A 19 -20.95 -11.24 21.37
N GLY A 20 -20.64 -11.29 20.06
CA GLY A 20 -20.90 -12.47 19.23
C GLY A 20 -20.10 -13.71 19.65
N VAL A 21 -18.85 -13.53 20.10
CA VAL A 21 -18.03 -14.63 20.65
C VAL A 21 -18.56 -15.09 22.01
N MET A 22 -18.95 -14.16 22.89
CA MET A 22 -19.53 -14.50 24.20
C MET A 22 -20.87 -15.23 24.07
N SER A 23 -21.72 -14.86 23.11
CA SER A 23 -22.97 -15.57 22.88
C SER A 23 -22.75 -16.99 22.34
N LEU A 24 -21.77 -17.18 21.45
CA LEU A 24 -21.37 -18.50 20.97
C LEU A 24 -20.86 -19.39 22.12
N LEU A 25 -20.03 -18.85 23.01
CA LEU A 25 -19.54 -19.56 24.19
C LEU A 25 -20.67 -19.91 25.17
N ALA A 26 -21.64 -19.00 25.37
CA ALA A 26 -22.80 -19.26 26.21
C ALA A 26 -23.70 -20.37 25.65
N ILE A 27 -23.89 -20.42 24.33
CA ILE A 27 -24.67 -21.46 23.66
C ILE A 27 -23.95 -22.82 23.71
N ILE A 28 -22.63 -22.84 23.52
CA ILE A 28 -21.83 -24.06 23.70
C ILE A 28 -21.89 -24.54 25.15
N GLY A 29 -21.80 -23.63 26.12
CA GLY A 29 -21.91 -23.94 27.54
C GLY A 29 -23.28 -24.51 27.91
N LEU A 30 -24.36 -23.97 27.35
CA LEU A 30 -25.71 -24.52 27.49
C LEU A 30 -25.80 -25.93 26.88
N LEU A 31 -25.34 -26.12 25.64
CA LEU A 31 -25.37 -27.41 24.94
C LEU A 31 -24.56 -28.52 25.64
N VAL A 32 -23.48 -28.17 26.35
CA VAL A 32 -22.67 -29.14 27.10
C VAL A 32 -23.31 -29.52 28.44
N ASN A 33 -24.15 -28.64 29.00
CA ASN A 33 -24.70 -28.80 30.35
C ASN A 33 -26.18 -29.24 30.38
N SER A 34 -26.93 -29.14 29.28
CA SER A 34 -28.32 -29.59 29.21
C SER A 34 -28.47 -31.06 28.80
N ARG A 35 -29.34 -31.78 29.52
CA ARG A 35 -29.79 -33.13 29.16
C ARG A 35 -30.86 -32.98 28.07
N PHE A 36 -30.44 -33.10 26.81
CA PHE A 36 -31.21 -32.88 25.58
C PHE A 36 -32.72 -33.22 25.64
N GLU A 37 -33.54 -32.23 26.03
CA GLU A 37 -34.95 -32.15 25.66
C GLU A 37 -35.06 -31.38 24.33
N THR A 38 -35.86 -31.90 23.38
CA THR A 38 -35.96 -31.37 22.00
C THR A 38 -36.39 -29.90 21.92
N THR A 39 -37.09 -29.40 22.93
CA THR A 39 -37.49 -27.99 23.10
C THR A 39 -36.32 -27.05 23.43
N GLU A 40 -35.31 -27.52 24.16
CA GLU A 40 -34.11 -26.74 24.48
C GLU A 40 -33.13 -26.66 23.30
N VAL A 41 -33.10 -27.69 22.46
CA VAL A 41 -32.29 -27.69 21.23
C VAL A 41 -32.83 -26.67 20.24
N LEU A 42 -34.16 -26.63 20.05
CA LEU A 42 -34.79 -25.73 19.10
C LEU A 42 -34.61 -24.25 19.52
N SER A 43 -34.76 -23.94 20.80
CA SER A 43 -34.53 -22.59 21.33
C SER A 43 -33.07 -22.15 21.23
N SER A 44 -32.13 -23.08 21.45
CA SER A 44 -30.70 -22.84 21.27
C SER A 44 -30.33 -22.56 19.80
N ILE A 45 -30.94 -23.27 18.85
CA ILE A 45 -30.77 -23.02 17.41
C ILE A 45 -31.33 -21.64 17.01
N ILE A 46 -32.51 -21.27 17.52
CA ILE A 46 -33.12 -19.95 17.26
C ILE A 46 -32.20 -18.83 17.78
N ASN A 47 -31.68 -18.96 19.00
CA ASN A 47 -30.74 -17.99 19.57
C ASN A 47 -29.40 -17.93 18.80
N LEU A 48 -28.88 -19.07 18.36
CA LEU A 48 -27.67 -19.12 17.54
C LEU A 48 -27.89 -18.43 16.20
N THR A 49 -29.06 -18.61 15.59
CA THR A 49 -29.44 -17.97 14.33
C THR A 49 -29.58 -16.45 14.48
N GLN A 50 -30.14 -15.98 15.60
CA GLN A 50 -30.27 -14.54 15.89
C GLN A 50 -28.92 -13.81 16.03
N VAL A 51 -27.86 -14.50 16.47
CA VAL A 51 -26.51 -13.93 16.56
C VAL A 51 -25.71 -14.18 15.28
N ALA A 52 -25.88 -15.34 14.66
CA ALA A 52 -25.19 -15.68 13.42
C ALA A 52 -25.56 -14.73 12.28
N ILE A 53 -26.84 -14.36 12.14
CA ILE A 53 -27.30 -13.48 11.05
C ILE A 53 -26.56 -12.11 11.06
N PRO A 54 -26.52 -11.35 12.17
CA PRO A 54 -25.74 -10.11 12.25
C PRO A 54 -24.25 -10.29 11.92
N VAL A 55 -23.62 -11.36 12.42
CA VAL A 55 -22.20 -11.64 12.16
C VAL A 55 -21.96 -11.97 10.68
N PHE A 56 -22.81 -12.80 10.07
CA PHE A 56 -22.74 -13.12 8.65
C PHE A 56 -23.00 -11.89 7.79
N VAL A 57 -23.97 -11.05 8.15
CA VAL A 57 -24.21 -9.77 7.46
C VAL A 57 -22.96 -8.91 7.55
N LEU A 58 -22.32 -8.79 8.72
CA LEU A 58 -21.12 -7.96 8.90
C LEU A 58 -19.92 -8.51 8.12
N ILE A 59 -19.70 -9.83 8.11
CA ILE A 59 -18.68 -10.51 7.28
C ILE A 59 -19.00 -10.30 5.79
N PHE A 60 -20.26 -10.43 5.38
CA PHE A 60 -20.71 -10.24 4.01
C PHE A 60 -20.58 -8.78 3.58
N THR A 61 -20.86 -7.81 4.44
CA THR A 61 -20.66 -6.37 4.17
C THR A 61 -19.18 -6.03 4.08
N ILE A 62 -18.32 -6.60 4.92
CA ILE A 62 -16.85 -6.46 4.80
C ILE A 62 -16.37 -7.10 3.48
N SER A 63 -16.90 -8.27 3.12
CA SER A 63 -16.59 -8.96 1.88
C SER A 63 -17.06 -8.17 0.65
N LEU A 64 -18.27 -7.61 0.66
CA LEU A 64 -18.80 -6.71 -0.37
C LEU A 64 -17.99 -5.41 -0.48
N ARG A 65 -17.56 -4.84 0.65
CA ARG A 65 -16.69 -3.65 0.67
C ARG A 65 -15.30 -3.94 0.11
N ASN A 66 -14.84 -5.19 0.19
CA ASN A 66 -13.60 -5.64 -0.45
C ASN A 66 -13.79 -6.02 -1.93
N LYS A 67 -15.01 -6.34 -2.38
CA LYS A 67 -15.33 -6.67 -3.78
C LYS A 67 -15.20 -5.50 -4.75
N SER A 68 -15.01 -4.27 -4.27
CA SER A 68 -14.80 -3.08 -5.13
C SER A 68 -13.41 -2.46 -5.01
N LYS A 69 -12.46 -3.06 -4.28
CA LYS A 69 -11.08 -2.56 -4.22
C LYS A 69 -10.27 -3.25 -5.31
N SER A 70 -9.81 -2.49 -6.29
CA SER A 70 -8.83 -3.00 -7.25
C SER A 70 -7.43 -3.03 -6.62
N PHE A 71 -6.51 -3.83 -7.17
CA PHE A 71 -5.10 -3.79 -6.77
C PHE A 71 -4.49 -2.41 -7.07
N LEU A 72 -4.96 -1.73 -8.11
CA LEU A 72 -4.63 -0.33 -8.39
C LEU A 72 -4.98 0.60 -7.21
N ASP A 73 -6.18 0.48 -6.63
CA ASP A 73 -6.61 1.29 -5.48
C ASP A 73 -5.74 1.01 -4.25
N VAL A 74 -5.46 -0.26 -4.00
CA VAL A 74 -4.68 -0.72 -2.85
C VAL A 74 -3.23 -0.27 -2.98
N GLY A 75 -2.62 -0.43 -4.14
CA GLY A 75 -1.28 0.06 -4.44
C GLY A 75 -1.21 1.59 -4.36
N THR A 76 -2.21 2.30 -4.88
CA THR A 76 -2.31 3.76 -4.75
C THR A 76 -2.38 4.20 -3.29
N CYS A 77 -3.18 3.53 -2.46
CA CYS A 77 -3.26 3.78 -1.02
C CYS A 77 -1.90 3.58 -0.33
N ALA A 78 -1.15 2.54 -0.71
CA ALA A 78 0.21 2.33 -0.20
C ALA A 78 1.14 3.49 -0.56
N LEU A 79 1.10 4.01 -1.79
CA LEU A 79 1.88 5.18 -2.20
C LEU A 79 1.48 6.44 -1.44
N GLU A 80 0.19 6.67 -1.22
CA GLU A 80 -0.29 7.79 -0.41
C GLU A 80 0.19 7.71 1.05
N LYS A 81 0.25 6.51 1.62
CA LYS A 81 0.81 6.30 2.97
C LYS A 81 2.29 6.69 3.03
N VAL A 82 3.09 6.31 2.05
CA VAL A 82 4.51 6.71 1.97
C VAL A 82 4.62 8.24 1.81
N GLN A 83 3.79 8.84 0.95
CA GLN A 83 3.78 10.30 0.78
C GLN A 83 3.42 11.03 2.07
N LYS A 84 2.38 10.59 2.80
CA LYS A 84 1.98 11.18 4.09
C LYS A 84 3.07 11.07 5.15
N LYS A 85 3.91 10.04 5.08
CA LYS A 85 5.06 9.87 5.97
C LYS A 85 6.22 10.82 5.64
N TYR A 86 6.38 11.18 4.36
CA TYR A 86 7.45 12.06 3.88
C TYR A 86 6.90 13.24 3.04
N PRO A 87 6.03 14.10 3.62
CA PRO A 87 5.26 15.09 2.86
C PRO A 87 6.14 16.20 2.26
N ASP A 88 7.28 16.51 2.89
CA ASP A 88 8.23 17.53 2.41
C ASP A 88 9.11 17.04 1.25
N ARG A 89 9.06 15.74 0.95
CA ARG A 89 9.97 15.07 0.01
C ARG A 89 9.25 14.36 -1.11
N LEU A 90 8.01 13.95 -0.87
CA LEU A 90 7.20 13.21 -1.82
C LEU A 90 5.91 13.96 -2.11
N GLN A 91 5.48 13.89 -3.37
CA GLN A 91 4.22 14.45 -3.82
C GLN A 91 3.47 13.45 -4.69
N GLY A 92 2.15 13.48 -4.58
CA GLY A 92 1.27 12.57 -5.31
C GLY A 92 0.80 11.40 -4.44
N PRO A 93 0.23 10.35 -5.03
CA PRO A 93 0.17 10.11 -6.48
C PRO A 93 -0.64 11.17 -7.24
N LYS A 94 -0.11 11.73 -8.34
CA LYS A 94 -0.79 12.75 -9.18
C LYS A 94 -0.39 12.66 -10.66
N TYR A 95 -1.16 13.28 -11.54
CA TYR A 95 -0.88 13.27 -12.99
C TYR A 95 0.37 14.06 -13.36
N PHE A 96 1.14 13.54 -14.31
CA PHE A 96 2.30 14.21 -14.88
C PHE A 96 1.86 15.29 -15.88
N ARG A 97 1.88 16.55 -15.45
CA ARG A 97 1.31 17.69 -16.19
C ARG A 97 2.05 18.12 -17.47
N VAL A 98 3.27 17.62 -17.72
CA VAL A 98 4.07 18.07 -18.87
C VAL A 98 3.45 17.66 -20.21
N ASN A 99 2.60 16.62 -20.22
CA ASN A 99 1.88 16.15 -21.41
C ASN A 99 0.36 16.02 -21.17
N TYR A 100 -0.20 16.79 -20.24
CA TYR A 100 -1.64 16.74 -19.98
C TYR A 100 -2.39 17.47 -21.10
N ASP A 101 -3.05 16.69 -21.93
CA ASP A 101 -3.97 17.16 -22.96
C ASP A 101 -5.39 16.73 -22.52
N PRO A 102 -6.27 17.66 -22.12
CA PRO A 102 -7.60 17.34 -21.62
C PRO A 102 -8.48 16.60 -22.65
N GLU A 103 -8.12 16.62 -23.94
CA GLU A 103 -8.81 15.86 -24.99
C GLU A 103 -8.28 14.41 -25.15
N LYS A 104 -7.05 14.11 -24.66
CA LYS A 104 -6.39 12.79 -24.79
C LYS A 104 -6.41 11.96 -23.50
N GLY A 105 -7.10 12.43 -22.46
CA GLY A 105 -7.26 11.75 -21.18
C GLY A 105 -6.28 12.21 -20.11
N GLU A 106 -6.42 11.65 -18.90
CA GLU A 106 -5.81 12.21 -17.68
C GLU A 106 -4.26 12.08 -17.62
N GLY A 107 -3.65 11.33 -18.54
CA GLY A 107 -2.21 11.09 -18.60
C GLY A 107 -1.73 10.11 -17.51
N LEU A 108 -0.41 9.95 -17.38
CA LEU A 108 0.17 9.00 -16.43
C LEU A 108 0.35 9.64 -15.04
N LYS A 109 -0.17 8.95 -14.03
CA LYS A 109 -0.09 9.26 -12.59
C LYS A 109 1.16 8.64 -11.98
N TYR A 110 1.89 9.41 -11.17
CA TYR A 110 3.08 8.95 -10.46
C TYR A 110 3.10 9.44 -9.02
N LEU A 111 3.80 8.70 -8.16
CA LEU A 111 4.45 9.27 -6.98
C LEU A 111 5.72 10.00 -7.44
N PHE A 112 5.95 11.21 -6.93
CA PHE A 112 7.08 12.05 -7.31
C PHE A 112 7.98 12.35 -6.13
N PHE A 113 9.29 12.42 -6.38
CA PHE A 113 10.20 13.16 -5.53
C PHE A 113 10.02 14.66 -5.77
N SER A 114 9.85 15.43 -4.70
CA SER A 114 9.67 16.88 -4.74
C SER A 114 10.83 17.59 -4.07
N TYR A 115 11.22 18.71 -4.66
CA TYR A 115 12.04 19.73 -4.04
C TYR A 115 11.24 21.03 -4.03
N ASP A 116 10.97 21.52 -2.82
CA ASP A 116 10.63 22.92 -2.54
C ASP A 116 9.46 23.45 -3.40
N SER A 117 8.24 22.99 -3.09
CA SER A 117 6.93 23.42 -3.61
C SER A 117 6.74 23.56 -5.13
N LYS A 118 7.75 23.28 -5.96
CA LYS A 118 7.70 23.45 -7.41
C LYS A 118 6.93 22.30 -8.07
N SER A 119 6.22 22.65 -9.14
CA SER A 119 5.34 21.77 -9.92
C SER A 119 6.03 20.63 -10.67
N ARG A 120 7.37 20.61 -10.72
CA ARG A 120 8.17 19.62 -11.46
C ARG A 120 8.82 18.63 -10.49
N GLY A 121 8.08 17.59 -10.11
CA GLY A 121 8.64 16.47 -9.36
C GLY A 121 9.37 15.49 -10.29
N ALA A 122 10.42 14.83 -9.78
CA ALA A 122 11.05 13.70 -10.46
C ALA A 122 10.18 12.45 -10.31
N LYS A 123 9.96 11.68 -11.39
CA LYS A 123 9.07 10.52 -11.33
C LYS A 123 9.73 9.45 -10.47
N PHE A 124 9.01 8.93 -9.49
CA PHE A 124 9.51 7.91 -8.58
C PHE A 124 8.86 6.55 -8.82
N VAL A 125 7.53 6.49 -8.77
CA VAL A 125 6.77 5.24 -8.95
C VAL A 125 5.58 5.51 -9.88
N PRO A 126 5.48 4.84 -11.05
CA PRO A 126 4.27 4.87 -11.88
C PRO A 126 3.13 4.15 -11.17
N VAL A 127 1.92 4.71 -11.25
CA VAL A 127 0.75 4.13 -10.58
C VAL A 127 0.06 3.06 -11.43
N GLN A 128 0.11 3.20 -12.75
CA GLN A 128 -0.68 2.38 -13.68
C GLN A 128 -0.30 0.90 -13.57
N ASN A 129 1.00 0.64 -13.50
CA ASN A 129 1.55 -0.72 -13.42
C ASN A 129 1.06 -1.49 -12.18
N LEU A 130 0.58 -0.80 -11.14
CA LEU A 130 0.06 -1.43 -9.91
C LEU A 130 -1.26 -2.16 -10.13
N GLU A 131 -1.97 -1.89 -11.24
CA GLU A 131 -3.16 -2.65 -11.65
C GLU A 131 -2.82 -4.11 -11.95
N GLU A 132 -1.64 -4.34 -12.53
CA GLU A 132 -1.11 -5.66 -12.91
C GLU A 132 -0.14 -6.22 -11.85
N GLY A 133 -0.12 -5.69 -10.63
CA GLY A 133 0.81 -6.13 -9.58
C GLY A 133 2.26 -5.66 -9.76
N ILE A 134 2.56 -4.91 -10.82
CA ILE A 134 3.91 -4.50 -11.18
C ILE A 134 4.31 -3.21 -10.44
N LEU A 135 5.30 -3.32 -9.56
CA LEU A 135 5.97 -2.19 -8.92
C LEU A 135 7.28 -1.86 -9.64
N ALA A 136 7.31 -0.74 -10.36
CA ALA A 136 8.55 -0.18 -10.91
C ALA A 136 9.04 0.99 -10.04
N ILE A 137 10.35 1.02 -9.77
CA ILE A 137 10.98 2.08 -8.97
C ILE A 137 12.00 2.80 -9.85
N TYR A 138 11.80 4.10 -10.05
CA TYR A 138 12.64 4.93 -10.90
C TYR A 138 13.66 5.74 -10.10
N VAL A 139 14.88 5.81 -10.63
CA VAL A 139 15.94 6.73 -10.21
C VAL A 139 16.39 7.47 -11.46
N GLN A 140 16.08 8.77 -11.50
CA GLN A 140 16.21 9.60 -12.69
C GLN A 140 17.23 10.71 -12.46
N LYS A 141 17.86 11.20 -13.54
CA LYS A 141 18.81 12.31 -13.50
C LYS A 141 18.27 13.56 -12.77
N ASN A 142 17.00 13.90 -13.03
CA ASN A 142 16.32 15.03 -12.39
C ASN A 142 16.05 14.81 -10.88
N MET A 143 16.01 13.57 -10.41
CA MET A 143 15.92 13.25 -8.98
C MET A 143 17.22 13.63 -8.28
N LEU A 144 18.37 13.30 -8.86
CA LEU A 144 19.68 13.63 -8.28
C LEU A 144 19.91 15.14 -8.28
N SER A 145 19.66 15.81 -9.42
CA SER A 145 19.88 17.25 -9.55
C SER A 145 18.96 18.07 -8.64
N TRP A 146 17.65 17.79 -8.67
CA TRP A 146 16.66 18.61 -7.96
C TRP A 146 16.35 18.10 -6.56
N ALA A 147 16.09 16.81 -6.37
CA ALA A 147 15.64 16.28 -5.07
C ALA A 147 16.80 15.99 -4.10
N LEU A 148 17.95 15.55 -4.62
CA LEU A 148 19.14 15.26 -3.80
C LEU A 148 20.13 16.43 -3.70
N GLY A 149 19.96 17.49 -4.50
CA GLY A 149 20.72 18.72 -4.37
C GLY A 149 22.10 18.72 -5.05
N TRP A 150 22.35 17.80 -5.98
CA TRP A 150 23.67 17.61 -6.62
C TRP A 150 24.04 18.70 -7.65
N GLY A 151 23.22 19.73 -7.81
CA GLY A 151 23.45 20.84 -8.76
C GLY A 151 22.57 20.75 -10.01
N GLU A 152 22.74 21.68 -10.94
CA GLU A 152 21.99 21.66 -12.22
C GLU A 152 22.47 20.52 -13.13
N GLY A 153 21.57 20.04 -14.00
CA GLY A 153 21.59 18.72 -14.62
C GLY A 153 22.91 18.28 -15.27
N ASP A 154 23.78 19.16 -15.73
CA ASP A 154 24.99 18.75 -16.45
C ASP A 154 26.10 18.17 -15.56
N ASN A 155 26.02 18.35 -14.24
CA ASN A 155 27.01 17.80 -13.31
C ASN A 155 26.72 16.36 -12.86
N VAL A 156 25.50 15.85 -13.10
CA VAL A 156 25.12 14.48 -12.71
C VAL A 156 25.56 13.52 -13.82
N GLN A 157 26.50 12.63 -13.50
CA GLN A 157 27.00 11.62 -14.43
C GLN A 157 26.11 10.37 -14.43
N ASP A 158 26.15 9.60 -15.50
CA ASP A 158 25.39 8.34 -15.62
C ASP A 158 25.88 7.30 -14.60
N GLU A 159 27.16 7.33 -14.22
CA GLU A 159 27.74 6.48 -13.18
C GLU A 159 27.11 6.74 -11.79
N ASP A 160 26.79 8.00 -11.48
CA ASP A 160 26.16 8.36 -10.21
C ASP A 160 24.74 7.81 -10.12
N ILE A 161 23.99 7.92 -11.22
CA ILE A 161 22.64 7.36 -11.33
C ILE A 161 22.70 5.85 -11.14
N LYS A 162 23.62 5.16 -11.84
CA LYS A 162 23.80 3.71 -11.74
C LYS A 162 24.15 3.26 -10.32
N LYS A 163 25.03 3.99 -9.64
CA LYS A 163 25.39 3.69 -8.25
C LYS A 163 24.15 3.70 -7.34
N ILE A 164 23.32 4.73 -7.44
CA ILE A 164 22.10 4.83 -6.63
C ILE A 164 21.08 3.76 -7.05
N GLN A 165 20.94 3.47 -8.34
CA GLN A 165 20.08 2.37 -8.83
C GLN A 165 20.49 1.03 -8.21
N ILE A 166 21.78 0.70 -8.21
CA ILE A 166 22.31 -0.53 -7.59
C ILE A 166 22.00 -0.57 -6.10
N GLU A 167 22.22 0.53 -5.37
CA GLU A 167 21.93 0.56 -3.93
C GLU A 167 20.44 0.42 -3.61
N VAL A 168 19.57 1.04 -4.42
CA VAL A 168 18.10 0.86 -4.32
C VAL A 168 17.72 -0.59 -4.61
N GLU A 169 18.23 -1.14 -5.71
CA GLU A 169 17.97 -2.51 -6.12
C GLU A 169 18.38 -3.49 -5.01
N GLN A 170 19.58 -3.35 -4.46
CA GLN A 170 20.09 -4.20 -3.38
C GLN A 170 19.22 -4.08 -2.11
N ALA A 171 18.87 -2.85 -1.71
CA ALA A 171 18.06 -2.61 -0.52
C ALA A 171 16.67 -3.24 -0.64
N VAL A 172 16.00 -3.03 -1.77
CA VAL A 172 14.67 -3.59 -2.04
C VAL A 172 14.73 -5.10 -2.23
N THR A 173 15.73 -5.61 -2.94
CA THR A 173 15.94 -7.06 -3.13
C THR A 173 16.12 -7.76 -1.79
N LYS A 174 16.92 -7.19 -0.89
CA LYS A 174 17.10 -7.73 0.47
C LYS A 174 15.79 -7.83 1.23
N LEU A 175 14.94 -6.79 1.15
CA LEU A 175 13.62 -6.79 1.79
C LEU A 175 12.71 -7.88 1.23
N ILE A 176 12.59 -7.99 -0.11
CA ILE A 176 11.65 -8.93 -0.73
C ILE A 176 12.07 -10.39 -0.58
N VAL A 177 13.38 -10.67 -0.61
CA VAL A 177 13.92 -12.01 -0.33
C VAL A 177 13.60 -12.44 1.11
N ASP A 178 13.67 -11.52 2.07
CA ASP A 178 13.41 -11.79 3.49
C ASP A 178 11.91 -11.98 3.79
N LYS A 179 11.05 -11.10 3.28
CA LYS A 179 9.64 -11.03 3.69
C LYS A 179 8.62 -11.58 2.68
N TYR A 180 8.96 -11.57 1.41
CA TYR A 180 8.00 -11.80 0.31
C TYR A 180 8.42 -12.95 -0.61
N LYS A 181 9.38 -13.79 -0.19
CA LYS A 181 9.83 -14.97 -0.94
C LYS A 181 8.65 -15.82 -1.43
N GLY A 182 8.64 -16.12 -2.73
CA GLY A 182 7.59 -16.93 -3.38
C GLY A 182 6.32 -16.16 -3.77
N PHE A 183 6.30 -14.84 -3.58
CA PHE A 183 5.16 -13.97 -3.96
C PHE A 183 5.53 -12.93 -5.01
N TYR A 184 6.70 -13.04 -5.65
CA TYR A 184 7.12 -12.08 -6.66
C TYR A 184 8.08 -12.71 -7.67
N GLU A 185 8.19 -12.07 -8.82
CA GLU A 185 9.26 -12.23 -9.80
C GLU A 185 9.96 -10.88 -9.99
N LYS A 186 11.30 -10.88 -10.10
CA LYS A 186 12.02 -9.68 -10.53
C LYS A 186 12.05 -9.68 -12.05
N LEU A 187 11.61 -8.58 -12.65
CA LEU A 187 11.68 -8.41 -14.09
C LEU A 187 12.99 -7.70 -14.45
N ASP A 188 13.64 -8.17 -15.51
CA ASP A 188 14.79 -7.50 -16.08
C ASP A 188 14.30 -6.27 -16.87
N ASP A 189 14.83 -5.09 -16.52
CA ASP A 189 14.58 -3.87 -17.28
C ASP A 189 15.90 -3.20 -17.66
N ASN A 190 16.08 -2.97 -18.95
CA ASN A 190 17.23 -2.26 -19.52
C ASN A 190 16.99 -0.74 -19.62
N SER A 191 15.87 -0.24 -19.07
CA SER A 191 15.59 1.19 -18.99
C SER A 191 16.64 1.92 -18.16
N LYS A 192 17.22 2.98 -18.74
CA LYS A 192 18.22 3.83 -18.08
C LYS A 192 17.75 4.46 -16.76
N ASN A 193 16.45 4.51 -16.50
CA ASN A 193 15.86 5.22 -15.37
C ASN A 193 15.28 4.30 -14.30
N THR A 194 15.31 2.99 -14.49
CA THR A 194 14.70 2.04 -13.57
C THR A 194 15.75 1.43 -12.66
N ALA A 195 15.50 1.41 -11.36
CA ALA A 195 16.36 0.73 -10.39
C ALA A 195 15.94 -0.73 -10.18
N ILE A 196 14.63 -0.99 -10.14
CA ILE A 196 14.08 -2.33 -9.96
C ILE A 196 12.64 -2.38 -10.46
N ILE A 197 12.26 -3.52 -11.06
CA ILE A 197 10.87 -3.89 -11.33
C ILE A 197 10.56 -5.19 -10.62
N ILE A 198 9.43 -5.20 -9.92
CA ILE A 198 8.93 -6.35 -9.17
C ILE A 198 7.52 -6.63 -9.66
N ASP A 199 7.30 -7.83 -10.17
CA ASP A 199 5.99 -8.36 -10.49
C ASP A 199 5.51 -9.16 -9.27
N PHE A 200 4.56 -8.61 -8.51
CA PHE A 200 4.01 -9.30 -7.34
C PHE A 200 2.88 -10.22 -7.78
N ASP A 201 2.79 -11.42 -7.21
CA ASP A 201 1.63 -12.28 -7.41
C ASP A 201 0.48 -11.79 -6.50
N GLU A 202 -0.25 -10.77 -6.96
CA GLU A 202 -1.27 -10.09 -6.16
C GLU A 202 -2.42 -11.04 -5.75
N ASN A 203 -2.70 -12.04 -6.59
CA ASN A 203 -3.70 -13.08 -6.32
C ASN A 203 -3.29 -13.98 -5.15
N LYS A 204 -2.03 -14.43 -5.08
CA LYS A 204 -1.52 -15.21 -3.94
C LYS A 204 -1.34 -14.38 -2.68
N MET A 205 -1.06 -13.08 -2.81
CA MET A 205 -0.82 -12.21 -1.66
C MET A 205 -2.11 -11.73 -0.99
N GLY A 206 -3.14 -11.43 -1.78
CA GLY A 206 -4.33 -10.71 -1.34
C GLY A 206 -4.03 -9.24 -1.01
N PHE A 207 -5.09 -8.43 -0.94
CA PHE A 207 -4.97 -6.96 -0.85
C PHE A 207 -4.09 -6.46 0.29
N ASN A 208 -4.26 -6.97 1.52
CA ASN A 208 -3.53 -6.46 2.68
C ASN A 208 -2.02 -6.70 2.57
N LYS A 209 -1.60 -7.86 2.06
CA LYS A 209 -0.18 -8.20 1.92
C LYS A 209 0.44 -7.47 0.74
N TYR A 210 -0.30 -7.34 -0.36
CA TYR A 210 0.11 -6.53 -1.50
C TYR A 210 0.32 -5.06 -1.12
N GLU A 211 -0.64 -4.45 -0.41
CA GLU A 211 -0.54 -3.07 0.09
C GLU A 211 0.73 -2.87 0.92
N LYS A 212 0.98 -3.81 1.84
CA LYS A 212 2.15 -3.79 2.72
C LYS A 212 3.45 -3.94 1.94
N ALA A 213 3.50 -4.83 0.94
CA ALA A 213 4.67 -5.03 0.11
C ALA A 213 5.01 -3.78 -0.70
N VAL A 214 4.01 -3.17 -1.35
CA VAL A 214 4.19 -1.90 -2.09
C VAL A 214 4.69 -0.80 -1.16
N TYR A 215 4.05 -0.63 0.00
CA TYR A 215 4.46 0.37 0.99
C TYR A 215 5.92 0.16 1.44
N GLU A 216 6.28 -1.05 1.87
CA GLU A 216 7.61 -1.32 2.43
C GLU A 216 8.71 -1.23 1.36
N CYS A 217 8.45 -1.67 0.12
CA CYS A 217 9.41 -1.57 -0.98
C CYS A 217 9.66 -0.11 -1.36
N VAL A 218 8.61 0.69 -1.53
CA VAL A 218 8.71 2.10 -1.90
C VAL A 218 9.37 2.90 -0.78
N GLU A 219 9.04 2.63 0.49
CA GLU A 219 9.72 3.23 1.63
C GLU A 219 11.22 2.86 1.67
N THR A 220 11.56 1.59 1.44
CA THR A 220 12.94 1.13 1.44
C THR A 220 13.76 1.79 0.34
N ALA A 221 13.19 1.90 -0.87
CA ALA A 221 13.81 2.61 -1.98
C ALA A 221 14.00 4.10 -1.66
N TYR A 222 12.98 4.76 -1.11
CA TYR A 222 13.06 6.16 -0.69
C TYR A 222 14.22 6.37 0.31
N LEU A 223 14.32 5.52 1.33
CA LEU A 223 15.37 5.59 2.34
C LEU A 223 16.76 5.32 1.77
N ALA A 224 16.87 4.46 0.75
CA ALA A 224 18.13 4.25 0.04
C ALA A 224 18.54 5.49 -0.76
N ILE A 225 17.59 6.11 -1.47
CA ILE A 225 17.83 7.33 -2.28
C ILE A 225 18.24 8.52 -1.40
N ILE A 226 17.51 8.78 -0.30
CA ILE A 226 17.70 10.02 0.47
C ILE A 226 19.04 10.08 1.23
N LYS A 227 19.71 8.94 1.42
CA LYS A 227 21.07 8.87 2.01
C LYS A 227 22.11 9.60 1.18
N HIS A 228 21.88 9.73 -0.13
CA HIS A 228 22.77 10.41 -1.07
C HIS A 228 22.52 11.91 -1.16
N ARG A 229 21.63 12.45 -0.32
CA ARG A 229 21.31 13.87 -0.35
C ARG A 229 22.52 14.69 0.07
N GLN A 230 22.85 15.68 -0.76
CA GLN A 230 23.81 16.71 -0.42
C GLN A 230 23.03 17.89 0.16
N ASP A 231 23.21 18.15 1.46
CA ASP A 231 22.71 19.40 2.02
C ASP A 231 23.49 20.55 1.39
N LYS A 232 22.80 21.39 0.61
CA LYS A 232 23.36 22.66 0.16
C LYS A 232 23.73 23.44 1.42
N LYS A 233 25.02 23.51 1.76
CA LYS A 233 25.52 24.54 2.66
C LYS A 233 25.14 25.87 2.02
N LYS A 234 24.21 26.58 2.67
CA LYS A 234 23.91 27.98 2.37
C LYS A 234 25.13 28.82 2.69
#